data_AF-A0A927VPK9-F1
#
_entry.id   AF-A0A927VPK9-F1
#
_cell.length_a   1.000
_cell.length_b   1.000
_cell.length_c   1.000
_cell.angle_alpha   90.00
_cell.angle_beta   90.00
_cell.angle_gamma   90.00
#
_symmetry.space_group_name_H-M   'P 1'
#
loop_
_entity.id
_entity.type
_entity.pdbx_description
1 polymer ?
#
loop_
_entity_poly.entity_id
_entity_poly.type
_entity_poly.pdbx_seq_one_letter_code
_entity_poly.pdbx_strand_id
1 'polypeptide(L)'
;MKYCTQCGQPLDDNALFCTSCGNRMAPEAAPEPEIVKEAAPEPAPAPAPAPAYTAPAPAPTPVYTAPQATYNQPVQKMASPGKIIAGFILGISALVLACFTVIFAFCALIPYAGVGMMVYAIVFGLFAVGCGIAGMILCSKAAQTDPDNKKVRLGKTFSLIGIIAGGVGILLGIIFGAVNISRW
;
A
#
# COMPACT_ATOMS: atom_id res chain seq x y z
N MET A 1 -1.85 -23.07 -25.17
CA MET A 1 -2.15 -22.17 -24.02
C MET A 1 -1.35 -22.62 -22.82
N LYS A 2 -0.18 -22.02 -22.60
CA LYS A 2 0.63 -22.27 -21.40
C LYS A 2 0.33 -21.22 -20.33
N TYR A 3 0.58 -21.57 -19.07
CA TYR A 3 0.41 -20.66 -17.93
C TYR A 3 1.76 -20.46 -17.23
N CYS A 4 1.98 -19.28 -16.69
CA CYS A 4 3.19 -19.01 -15.93
C CYS A 4 3.17 -19.79 -14.61
N THR A 5 4.22 -20.58 -14.36
CA THR A 5 4.37 -21.38 -13.13
C THR A 5 4.56 -20.54 -11.87
N GLN A 6 4.88 -19.24 -12.00
CA GLN A 6 5.12 -18.35 -10.87
C GLN A 6 3.89 -17.50 -10.49
N CYS A 7 3.06 -17.10 -11.46
CA CYS A 7 1.94 -16.18 -11.20
C CYS A 7 0.58 -16.66 -11.73
N GLY A 8 0.53 -17.78 -12.44
CA GLY A 8 -0.72 -18.37 -12.95
C GLY A 8 -1.37 -17.62 -14.12
N GLN A 9 -0.74 -16.58 -14.68
CA GLN A 9 -1.27 -15.86 -15.84
C GLN A 9 -1.08 -16.66 -17.15
N PRO A 10 -2.04 -16.58 -18.08
CA PRO A 10 -1.91 -17.18 -19.41
C PRO A 10 -0.76 -16.53 -20.16
N LEU A 11 0.01 -17.35 -20.88
CA LEU A 11 1.17 -16.92 -21.64
C LEU A 11 1.13 -17.50 -23.05
N ASP A 12 1.51 -16.68 -24.04
CA ASP A 12 1.60 -17.08 -25.45
C ASP A 12 2.62 -18.18 -25.66
N ASP A 13 2.29 -19.21 -26.44
CA ASP A 13 3.02 -20.48 -26.57
C ASP A 13 4.53 -20.31 -26.93
N ASN A 14 4.95 -19.17 -27.51
CA ASN A 14 6.36 -18.85 -27.82
C ASN A 14 7.03 -17.78 -26.94
N ALA A 15 6.36 -17.29 -25.88
CA ALA A 15 6.95 -16.26 -25.01
C ALA A 15 8.09 -16.83 -24.14
N LEU A 16 9.26 -16.17 -24.20
CA LEU A 16 10.48 -16.46 -23.41
C LEU A 16 10.43 -15.87 -22.00
N PHE A 17 9.50 -14.94 -21.74
CA PHE A 17 9.36 -14.24 -20.46
C PHE A 17 7.88 -13.97 -20.19
N CYS A 18 7.48 -14.02 -18.92
CA CYS A 18 6.13 -13.64 -18.51
C CYS A 18 6.01 -12.11 -18.45
N THR A 19 5.05 -11.54 -19.17
CA THR A 19 4.78 -10.08 -19.19
C THR A 19 4.20 -9.58 -17.87
N SER A 20 3.57 -10.45 -17.08
CA SER A 20 2.91 -10.06 -15.82
C SER A 20 3.85 -10.08 -14.61
N CYS A 21 4.77 -11.05 -14.52
CA CYS A 21 5.68 -11.19 -13.37
C CYS A 21 7.18 -11.05 -13.73
N GLY A 22 7.52 -10.96 -15.02
CA GLY A 22 8.90 -10.82 -15.49
C GLY A 22 9.73 -12.10 -15.45
N ASN A 23 9.17 -13.23 -15.01
CA ASN A 23 9.95 -14.47 -14.90
C ASN A 23 10.29 -15.05 -16.29
N ARG A 24 11.52 -15.53 -16.47
CA ARG A 24 11.97 -16.17 -17.72
C ARG A 24 11.38 -17.57 -17.83
N MET A 25 10.67 -17.83 -18.92
CA MET A 25 10.15 -19.14 -19.28
C MET A 25 11.18 -19.79 -20.21
N ALA A 26 11.80 -20.88 -19.78
CA ALA A 26 12.71 -21.61 -20.67
C ALA A 26 11.91 -22.12 -21.88
N PRO A 27 12.33 -21.84 -23.13
CA PRO A 27 11.76 -22.53 -24.27
C PRO A 27 12.05 -24.02 -24.11
N GLU A 28 11.00 -24.82 -24.23
CA GLU A 28 11.07 -26.28 -24.23
C GLU A 28 12.08 -26.71 -25.29
N ALA A 29 13.08 -27.49 -24.88
CA ALA A 29 14.19 -27.89 -25.72
C ALA A 29 13.67 -28.59 -26.97
N ALA A 30 13.90 -27.98 -28.14
CA ALA A 30 13.83 -28.66 -29.42
C ALA A 30 15.03 -29.62 -29.51
N PRO A 31 14.85 -30.80 -30.14
CA PRO A 31 15.61 -32.00 -29.84
C PRO A 31 17.07 -31.89 -30.29
N GLU A 32 17.94 -32.39 -29.42
CA GLU A 32 19.37 -32.59 -29.64
C GLU A 32 19.58 -33.53 -30.84
N PRO A 33 20.26 -33.10 -31.92
CA PRO A 33 20.63 -34.03 -32.98
C PRO A 33 21.70 -34.98 -32.47
N GLU A 34 21.38 -36.27 -32.58
CA GLU A 34 22.14 -37.44 -32.17
C GLU A 34 23.59 -37.45 -32.71
N ILE A 35 24.51 -37.76 -31.80
CA ILE A 35 25.92 -38.05 -32.06
C ILE A 35 26.02 -39.33 -32.88
N VAL A 36 26.45 -39.23 -34.14
CA VAL A 36 26.89 -40.39 -34.93
C VAL A 36 28.38 -40.62 -34.67
N LYS A 37 28.70 -41.71 -33.97
CA LYS A 37 30.04 -42.32 -33.92
C LYS A 37 30.18 -43.21 -35.16
N GLU A 38 31.21 -43.04 -35.98
CA GLU A 38 31.71 -44.11 -36.86
C GLU A 38 33.17 -43.85 -37.32
N ALA A 39 34.01 -44.88 -37.12
CA ALA A 39 35.23 -45.30 -37.84
C ALA A 39 36.47 -44.38 -38.03
N ALA A 40 37.60 -44.85 -37.49
CA ALA A 40 38.96 -44.57 -37.98
C ALA A 40 39.31 -45.46 -39.20
N PRO A 41 40.12 -44.97 -40.16
CA PRO A 41 41.45 -45.57 -40.35
C PRO A 41 42.58 -44.60 -40.77
N GLU A 42 43.72 -44.71 -40.06
CA GLU A 42 45.15 -44.64 -40.49
C GLU A 42 45.73 -43.45 -41.34
N PRO A 43 47.08 -43.29 -41.39
CA PRO A 43 47.82 -42.14 -40.85
C PRO A 43 47.99 -40.95 -41.82
N ALA A 44 48.02 -39.76 -41.23
CA ALA A 44 48.11 -38.46 -41.88
C ALA A 44 49.38 -38.27 -42.76
N PRO A 45 49.26 -37.72 -43.98
CA PRO A 45 50.36 -36.98 -44.60
C PRO A 45 50.66 -35.76 -43.73
N ALA A 46 51.94 -35.54 -43.40
CA ALA A 46 52.39 -34.38 -42.64
C ALA A 46 51.83 -33.07 -43.26
N PRO A 47 51.21 -32.18 -42.47
CA PRO A 47 50.70 -30.91 -42.98
C PRO A 47 51.85 -30.05 -43.54
N ALA A 48 51.67 -29.56 -44.76
CA ALA A 48 52.48 -28.45 -45.28
C ALA A 48 52.41 -27.26 -44.30
N PRO A 49 53.47 -26.45 -44.15
CA PRO A 49 53.44 -25.30 -43.26
C PRO A 49 52.30 -24.37 -43.65
N ALA A 50 51.35 -24.20 -42.73
CA ALA A 50 50.24 -23.27 -42.89
C ALA A 50 50.80 -21.86 -43.08
N PRO A 51 50.25 -21.04 -44.00
CA PRO A 51 50.62 -19.64 -44.08
C PRO A 51 50.34 -18.98 -42.74
N ALA A 52 51.31 -18.21 -42.24
CA ALA A 52 51.14 -17.42 -41.03
C ALA A 52 49.97 -16.43 -41.24
N TYR A 53 48.83 -16.77 -40.67
CA TYR A 53 47.71 -15.86 -40.54
C TYR A 53 48.13 -14.76 -39.55
N THR A 54 48.36 -13.56 -40.06
CA THR A 54 48.26 -12.36 -39.23
C THR A 54 46.79 -12.22 -38.83
N ALA A 55 46.50 -12.37 -37.54
CA ALA A 55 45.17 -12.08 -37.01
C ALA A 55 44.77 -10.64 -37.40
N PRO A 56 43.62 -10.42 -38.05
CA PRO A 56 43.11 -9.08 -38.27
C PRO A 56 42.92 -8.36 -36.94
N ALA A 57 43.32 -7.09 -36.88
CA ALA A 57 43.17 -6.24 -35.70
C ALA A 57 41.71 -6.29 -35.18
N PRO A 58 41.49 -6.26 -33.85
CA PRO A 58 40.13 -6.24 -33.29
C PRO A 58 39.34 -5.09 -33.91
N ALA A 59 38.23 -5.42 -34.58
CA ALA A 59 37.30 -4.42 -35.07
C ALA A 59 36.80 -3.56 -33.88
N PRO A 60 36.62 -2.24 -34.05
CA PRO A 60 36.11 -1.40 -32.99
C PRO A 60 34.73 -1.92 -32.56
N THR A 61 34.60 -2.20 -31.27
CA THR A 61 33.33 -2.58 -30.66
C THR A 61 32.31 -1.44 -30.90
N PRO A 62 31.11 -1.73 -31.44
CA PRO A 62 30.07 -0.73 -31.51
C PRO A 62 29.71 -0.33 -30.07
N VAL A 63 29.96 0.94 -29.74
CA VAL A 63 29.49 1.56 -28.50
C VAL A 63 27.97 1.59 -28.60
N TYR A 64 27.33 0.61 -27.97
CA TYR A 64 25.88 0.58 -27.82
C TYR A 64 25.50 1.65 -26.78
N THR A 65 25.28 2.88 -27.24
CA THR A 65 24.56 3.87 -26.45
C THR A 65 23.12 3.38 -26.35
N ALA A 66 22.81 2.70 -25.24
CA ALA A 66 21.42 2.45 -24.86
C ALA A 66 20.65 3.78 -24.95
N PRO A 67 19.44 3.81 -25.54
CA PRO A 67 18.61 5.00 -25.49
C PRO A 67 18.45 5.38 -24.02
N GLN A 68 19.06 6.49 -23.62
CA GLN A 68 18.78 7.12 -22.34
C GLN A 68 17.31 7.50 -22.42
N ALA A 69 16.44 6.66 -21.86
CA ALA A 69 15.06 7.01 -21.66
C ALA A 69 15.07 8.29 -20.82
N THR A 70 14.80 9.42 -21.48
CA THR A 70 14.40 10.67 -20.84
C THR A 70 13.06 10.42 -20.17
N TYR A 71 13.09 9.67 -19.06
CA TYR A 71 11.98 9.59 -18.10
C TYR A 71 12.11 10.78 -17.15
N ASN A 72 12.23 11.97 -17.71
CA ASN A 72 11.87 13.19 -17.00
C ASN A 72 10.42 13.52 -17.37
N GLN A 73 9.54 12.57 -17.12
CA GLN A 73 8.15 12.89 -16.85
C GLN A 73 8.07 13.09 -15.34
N PRO A 74 7.63 14.26 -14.83
CA PRO A 74 7.27 14.37 -13.44
C PRO A 74 6.06 13.45 -13.25
N VAL A 75 6.33 12.22 -12.84
CA VAL A 75 5.33 11.35 -12.22
C VAL A 75 4.66 12.21 -11.18
N GLN A 76 3.44 12.67 -11.50
CA GLN A 76 2.60 13.32 -10.53
C GLN A 76 2.43 12.28 -9.45
N LYS A 77 3.16 12.45 -8.34
CA LYS A 77 2.99 11.67 -7.13
C LYS A 77 1.49 11.70 -6.88
N MET A 78 0.80 10.60 -7.20
CA MET A 78 -0.57 10.40 -6.77
C MET A 78 -0.52 10.73 -5.29
N ALA A 79 -1.23 11.79 -4.90
CA ALA A 79 -1.10 12.36 -3.57
C ALA A 79 -1.23 11.20 -2.59
N SER A 80 -0.18 10.97 -1.80
CA SER A 80 -0.12 9.81 -0.93
C SER A 80 -1.43 9.72 -0.16
N PRO A 81 -2.02 8.53 0.01
CA PRO A 81 -3.35 8.38 0.63
C PRO A 81 -3.46 9.10 1.98
N GLY A 82 -2.34 9.31 2.67
CA GLY A 82 -2.25 10.14 3.88
C GLY A 82 -2.70 11.60 3.74
N LYS A 83 -2.56 12.26 2.58
CA LYS A 83 -3.04 13.65 2.38
C LYS A 83 -4.56 13.72 2.21
N ILE A 84 -5.16 12.71 1.57
CA ILE A 84 -6.62 12.62 1.42
C ILE A 84 -7.27 12.30 2.77
N ILE A 85 -6.66 11.38 3.54
CA ILE A 85 -7.12 11.02 4.88
C ILE A 85 -6.99 12.24 5.83
N ALA A 86 -5.90 13.00 5.76
CA ALA A 86 -5.74 14.21 6.56
C ALA A 86 -6.80 15.28 6.23
N GLY A 87 -7.16 15.44 4.95
CA GLY A 87 -8.22 16.35 4.52
C GLY A 87 -9.60 15.92 5.03
N PHE A 88 -9.92 14.62 4.98
CA PHE A 88 -11.17 14.09 5.53
C PHE A 88 -11.25 14.26 7.05
N ILE A 89 -10.17 14.01 7.78
CA ILE A 89 -10.15 14.19 9.24
C ILE A 89 -10.33 15.67 9.61
N LEU A 90 -9.64 16.58 8.92
CA LEU A 90 -9.81 18.02 9.12
C LEU A 90 -11.24 18.48 8.80
N GLY A 91 -11.79 18.02 7.67
CA GLY A 91 -13.16 18.33 7.27
C GLY A 91 -14.20 17.80 8.25
N ILE A 92 -14.07 16.54 8.70
CA ILE A 92 -14.96 15.93 9.70
C ILE A 92 -14.81 16.63 11.04
N SER A 93 -13.59 16.96 11.47
CA SER A 93 -13.38 17.71 12.73
C SER A 93 -14.01 19.11 12.69
N ALA A 94 -13.92 19.81 11.56
CA ALA A 94 -14.54 21.11 11.37
C ALA A 94 -16.07 21.00 11.33
N LEU A 95 -16.60 19.97 10.67
CA LEU A 95 -18.03 19.68 10.63
C LEU A 95 -18.58 19.35 12.02
N VAL A 96 -17.87 18.53 12.80
CA VAL A 96 -18.25 18.16 14.16
C VAL A 96 -18.21 19.38 15.08
N LEU A 97 -17.19 20.24 14.97
CA LEU A 97 -17.10 21.49 15.74
C LEU A 97 -18.20 22.50 15.35
N ALA A 98 -18.54 22.60 14.06
CA ALA A 98 -19.64 23.46 13.60
C ALA A 98 -21.00 22.93 14.06
N CYS A 99 -21.22 21.61 14.01
CA CYS A 99 -22.42 21.00 14.58
C CYS A 99 -22.48 21.22 16.11
N PHE A 100 -21.33 21.13 16.79
CA PHE A 100 -21.22 21.37 18.23
C PHE A 100 -21.64 22.80 18.60
N THR A 101 -21.18 23.82 17.87
CA THR A 101 -21.53 25.22 18.15
C THR A 101 -23.01 25.50 17.88
N VAL A 102 -23.58 24.94 16.80
CA VAL A 102 -25.00 25.10 16.46
C VAL A 102 -25.90 24.38 17.47
N ILE A 103 -25.55 23.15 17.86
CA ILE A 103 -26.33 22.36 18.81
C ILE A 103 -26.22 22.94 20.22
N PHE A 104 -25.05 23.45 20.62
CA PHE A 104 -24.87 24.14 21.91
C PHE A 104 -25.68 25.45 21.97
N ALA A 105 -25.69 26.23 20.88
CA ALA A 105 -26.53 27.42 20.78
C ALA A 105 -28.03 27.08 20.84
N PHE A 106 -28.45 25.98 20.21
CA PHE A 106 -29.84 25.50 20.28
C PHE A 106 -30.22 24.95 21.67
N CYS A 107 -29.33 24.21 22.33
CA CYS A 107 -29.55 23.74 23.70
C CYS A 107 -29.58 24.89 24.71
N ALA A 108 -28.82 25.97 24.49
CA ALA A 108 -28.85 27.16 25.34
C ALA A 108 -30.15 27.98 25.17
N LEU A 109 -30.86 27.83 24.04
CA LEU A 109 -32.15 28.48 23.77
C LEU A 109 -33.35 27.71 24.32
N ILE A 110 -33.18 26.43 24.70
CA ILE A 110 -34.26 25.60 25.21
C ILE A 110 -34.10 25.45 26.74
N PRO A 111 -35.05 25.91 27.58
CA PRO A 111 -34.97 25.85 29.04
C PRO A 111 -35.13 24.44 29.62
N TYR A 112 -34.97 23.39 28.81
CA TYR A 112 -34.99 21.97 29.20
C TYR A 112 -33.56 21.41 29.37
N ALA A 113 -32.73 22.14 30.11
CA ALA A 113 -31.30 21.89 30.26
C ALA A 113 -30.93 20.51 30.86
N GLY A 114 -31.86 19.77 31.47
CA GLY A 114 -31.58 18.47 32.06
C GLY A 114 -31.58 17.31 31.07
N VAL A 115 -32.69 17.11 30.35
CA VAL A 115 -32.89 15.92 29.48
C VAL A 115 -32.17 16.08 28.14
N GLY A 116 -32.08 17.32 27.62
CA GLY A 116 -31.33 17.60 26.39
C GLY A 116 -29.83 17.32 26.53
N MET A 117 -29.24 17.70 27.67
CA MET A 117 -27.81 17.46 27.96
C MET A 117 -27.50 15.98 28.19
N MET A 118 -28.42 15.23 28.80
CA MET A 118 -28.32 13.77 28.95
C MET A 118 -28.25 13.04 27.61
N VAL A 119 -29.24 13.30 26.74
CA VAL A 119 -29.32 12.66 25.41
C VAL A 119 -28.12 13.07 24.56
N TYR A 120 -27.70 14.33 24.65
CA TYR A 120 -26.51 14.81 23.95
C TYR A 120 -25.23 14.10 24.39
N ALA A 121 -24.98 13.99 25.71
CA ALA A 121 -23.80 13.31 26.23
C ALA A 121 -23.73 11.84 25.81
N ILE A 122 -24.87 11.15 25.78
CA ILE A 122 -24.96 9.75 25.37
C ILE A 122 -24.73 9.61 23.85
N VAL A 123 -25.46 10.36 23.03
CA VAL A 123 -25.37 10.25 21.56
C VAL A 123 -23.98 10.67 21.07
N PHE A 124 -23.45 11.79 21.56
CA PHE A 124 -22.14 12.28 21.18
C PHE A 124 -21.02 11.38 21.69
N GLY A 125 -21.15 10.87 22.91
CA GLY A 125 -20.19 9.93 23.48
C GLY A 125 -20.13 8.61 22.72
N LEU A 126 -21.27 8.05 22.33
CA LEU A 126 -21.32 6.84 21.50
C LEU A 126 -20.71 7.08 20.12
N PHE A 127 -20.97 8.24 19.51
CA PHE A 127 -20.36 8.62 18.23
C PHE A 127 -18.84 8.78 18.35
N ALA A 128 -18.36 9.48 19.38
CA ALA A 128 -16.93 9.66 19.65
C ALA A 128 -16.22 8.31 19.90
N VAL A 129 -16.83 7.42 20.66
CA VAL A 129 -16.33 6.06 20.88
C VAL A 129 -16.34 5.27 19.57
N GLY A 130 -17.41 5.34 18.77
CA GLY A 130 -17.50 4.69 17.47
C GLY A 130 -16.41 5.15 16.48
N CYS A 131 -16.21 6.47 16.34
CA CYS A 131 -15.14 7.04 15.53
C CYS A 131 -13.75 6.67 16.07
N GLY A 132 -13.59 6.67 17.40
CA GLY A 132 -12.37 6.23 18.07
C GLY A 132 -12.01 4.78 17.75
N ILE A 133 -12.97 3.86 17.87
CA ILE A 133 -12.81 2.43 17.57
C ILE A 133 -12.51 2.22 16.07
N ALA A 134 -13.25 2.89 15.18
CA ALA A 134 -12.99 2.83 13.74
C ALA A 134 -11.57 3.32 13.39
N GLY A 135 -11.13 4.42 14.02
CA GLY A 135 -9.76 4.91 13.92
C GLY A 135 -8.73 3.88 14.40
N MET A 136 -9.02 3.17 15.49
CA MET A 136 -8.14 2.13 16.03
C MET A 136 -8.02 0.93 15.08
N ILE A 137 -9.12 0.52 14.44
CA ILE A 137 -9.16 -0.58 13.45
C ILE A 137 -8.43 -0.21 12.16
N LEU A 138 -8.57 1.04 11.70
CA LEU A 138 -7.83 1.51 10.52
C LEU A 138 -6.33 1.62 10.82
N CYS A 139 -5.97 2.11 12.01
CA CYS A 139 -4.58 2.14 12.45
C CYS A 139 -4.00 0.75 12.68
N SER A 140 -4.81 -0.23 13.11
CA SER A 140 -4.35 -1.61 13.28
C SER A 140 -4.06 -2.26 11.92
N LYS A 141 -4.90 -2.03 10.90
CA LYS A 141 -4.61 -2.45 9.51
C LYS A 141 -3.37 -1.77 8.93
N ALA A 142 -3.21 -0.46 9.14
CA ALA A 142 -2.02 0.28 8.69
C ALA A 142 -0.73 -0.13 9.46
N ALA A 143 -0.84 -0.55 10.72
CA ALA A 143 0.28 -1.06 11.50
C ALA A 143 0.82 -2.40 10.97
N GLN A 144 -0.01 -3.21 10.31
CA GLN A 144 0.44 -4.48 9.74
C GLN A 144 1.33 -4.28 8.51
N THR A 145 1.17 -3.16 7.80
CA THR A 145 1.97 -2.85 6.61
C THR A 145 3.31 -2.18 6.93
N ASP A 146 3.45 -1.51 8.09
CA ASP A 146 4.67 -0.81 8.48
C ASP A 146 4.70 -0.57 10.02
N PRO A 147 5.32 -1.48 10.81
CA PRO A 147 5.27 -1.43 12.28
C PRO A 147 6.17 -0.36 12.92
N ASP A 148 7.21 0.12 12.22
CA ASP A 148 8.16 1.13 12.74
C ASP A 148 7.71 2.57 12.48
N ASN A 149 6.58 2.75 11.79
CA ASN A 149 6.11 4.06 11.42
C ASN A 149 5.62 4.86 12.65
N LYS A 150 6.39 5.87 13.06
CA LYS A 150 6.03 6.82 14.14
C LYS A 150 4.63 7.42 13.95
N LYS A 151 4.15 7.59 12.71
CA LYS A 151 2.80 8.13 12.43
C LYS A 151 1.68 7.17 12.83
N VAL A 152 1.90 5.86 12.71
CA VAL A 152 0.95 4.82 13.13
C VAL A 152 0.86 4.77 14.66
N ARG A 153 2.01 4.86 15.35
CA ARG A 153 2.05 4.97 16.82
C ARG A 153 1.30 6.21 17.31
N LEU A 154 1.53 7.36 16.66
CA LEU A 154 0.85 8.60 17.00
C LEU A 154 -0.67 8.52 16.76
N GLY A 155 -1.10 7.90 15.66
CA GLY A 155 -2.52 7.67 15.36
C GLY A 155 -3.22 6.78 16.40
N LYS A 156 -2.56 5.71 16.87
CA LYS A 156 -3.07 4.87 17.96
C LYS A 156 -3.26 5.65 19.26
N THR A 157 -2.31 6.52 19.61
CA THR A 157 -2.41 7.36 20.81
C THR A 157 -3.58 8.34 20.73
N PHE A 158 -3.76 9.02 19.60
CA PHE A 158 -4.90 9.94 19.43
C PHE A 158 -6.26 9.22 19.45
N SER A 159 -6.35 8.05 18.83
CA SER A 159 -7.55 7.21 18.86
C SER A 159 -7.88 6.75 20.28
N LEU A 160 -6.89 6.36 21.07
CA LEU A 160 -7.07 5.99 22.48
C LEU A 160 -7.56 7.17 23.33
N ILE A 161 -6.96 8.35 23.16
CA ILE A 161 -7.36 9.57 23.88
C ILE A 161 -8.81 9.93 23.56
N GLY A 162 -9.22 9.83 22.29
CA GLY A 162 -10.62 10.06 21.88
C GLY A 162 -11.61 9.10 22.54
N ILE A 163 -11.27 7.81 22.63
CA ILE A 163 -12.11 6.80 23.31
C ILE A 163 -12.23 7.12 24.81
N ILE A 164 -11.12 7.44 25.47
CA ILE A 164 -11.11 7.75 26.91
C ILE A 164 -11.89 9.04 27.19
N ALA A 165 -11.64 10.11 26.43
CA ALA A 165 -12.34 11.38 26.61
C ALA A 165 -13.85 11.24 26.32
N GLY A 166 -14.22 10.51 25.27
CA GLY A 166 -15.62 10.21 24.96
C GLY A 166 -16.31 9.39 26.05
N GLY A 167 -15.65 8.34 26.56
CA GLY A 167 -16.16 7.51 27.65
C GLY A 167 -16.33 8.29 28.95
N VAL A 168 -15.36 9.14 29.31
CA VAL A 168 -15.45 10.02 30.49
C VAL A 168 -16.58 11.03 30.33
N GLY A 169 -16.80 11.57 29.13
CA GLY A 169 -17.92 12.47 28.84
C GLY A 169 -19.29 11.80 29.05
N ILE A 170 -19.45 10.55 28.61
CA ILE A 170 -20.68 9.76 28.84
C ILE A 170 -20.88 9.54 30.33
N LEU A 171 -19.83 9.12 31.04
CA LEU A 171 -19.89 8.81 32.47
C LEU A 171 -20.27 10.05 33.29
N LEU A 172 -19.61 11.19 33.03
CA LEU A 172 -19.92 12.46 33.70
C LEU A 172 -21.31 12.96 33.35
N GLY A 173 -21.73 12.79 32.09
CA GLY A 173 -23.11 13.04 31.66
C GLY A 173 -24.07 12.29 32.56
N ILE A 174 -24.00 10.96 32.59
CA ILE A 174 -24.85 10.06 33.39
C ILE A 174 -24.88 10.49 34.87
N ILE A 175 -23.72 10.77 35.47
CA ILE A 175 -23.62 11.19 36.88
C ILE A 175 -24.34 12.52 37.12
N PHE A 176 -24.08 13.54 36.30
CA PHE A 176 -24.75 14.85 36.44
C PHE A 176 -26.26 14.75 36.22
N GLY A 177 -26.69 13.93 35.26
CA GLY A 177 -28.11 13.67 35.04
C GLY A 177 -28.78 12.98 36.22
N ALA A 178 -28.15 11.94 36.77
CA ALA A 178 -28.66 11.25 37.95
C ALA A 178 -28.76 12.19 39.17
N VAL A 179 -27.74 13.03 39.40
CA VAL A 179 -27.75 14.02 40.47
C VAL A 179 -28.86 15.05 40.25
N ASN A 180 -29.05 15.54 39.03
CA ASN A 180 -30.11 16.52 38.74
C ASN A 180 -31.51 15.92 38.90
N ILE A 181 -31.73 14.68 38.46
CA ILE A 181 -33.00 13.95 38.64
C ILE A 181 -33.31 13.73 40.13
N SER A 182 -32.30 13.45 40.96
CA SER A 182 -32.49 13.25 42.40
C SER A 182 -32.82 14.52 43.20
N ARG A 183 -32.74 15.71 42.59
CA ARG A 183 -33.06 17.00 43.23
C ARG A 183 -34.47 17.53 42.93
N TRP A 184 -35.24 16.84 42.08
CA TRP A 184 -36.65 17.11 41.79
C TRP A 184 -37.54 16.10 42.52
#